data_AF-A0A1V8SNK9-F1
#
_entry.id   AF-A0A1V8SNK9-F1
#
_cell.length_a   1.000
_cell.length_b   1.000
_cell.length_c   1.000
_cell.angle_alpha   90.00
_cell.angle_beta   90.00
_cell.angle_gamma   90.00
#
_symmetry.space_group_name_H-M   'P 1'
#
loop_
_entity.id
_entity.type
_entity.pdbx_description
1 polymer ?
#
loop_
_entity_poly.entity_id
_entity_poly.type
_entity_poly.pdbx_seq_one_letter_code
_entity_poly.pdbx_strand_id
1 'polypeptide(L)'
;MADDVQHKDGASASHRGVDGGREAPPGRIEEADFVTRNEVEDLKRGLSQRHISLIAIAGAIGTGLFLGLGGSIATAGPLGSLLGYAVIGIIVCCVQFALGEVTALLPVTSSFVRHAEFLIDPAAGFA
;
A
#
# COMPACT_ATOMS: atom_id res chain seq x y z
N MET A 1 -24.88 52.45 22.98
CA MET A 1 -24.47 52.49 24.39
C MET A 1 -24.30 51.04 24.80
N ALA A 2 -23.29 50.41 24.22
CA ALA A 2 -21.92 50.34 24.72
C ALA A 2 -21.84 49.06 25.56
N ASP A 3 -21.24 47.99 25.05
CA ASP A 3 -19.79 47.76 24.85
C ASP A 3 -19.35 46.73 25.90
N ASP A 4 -18.22 46.08 25.62
CA ASP A 4 -17.51 45.07 26.41
C ASP A 4 -18.02 43.63 26.23
N VAL A 5 -17.46 42.80 25.34
CA VAL A 5 -16.03 42.51 25.09
C VAL A 5 -15.27 42.24 26.38
N GLN A 6 -15.13 40.96 26.71
CA GLN A 6 -13.91 40.33 27.24
C GLN A 6 -14.19 38.82 27.30
N HIS A 7 -13.69 38.00 26.37
CA HIS A 7 -12.27 37.71 26.13
C HIS A 7 -11.55 37.41 27.46
N LYS A 8 -11.48 36.12 27.77
CA LYS A 8 -10.37 35.58 28.55
C LYS A 8 -9.64 34.56 27.72
N ASP A 9 -8.49 35.01 27.28
CA ASP A 9 -7.35 34.26 26.77
C ASP A 9 -6.74 33.32 27.80
N GLY A 10 -5.93 32.41 27.26
CA GLY A 10 -4.97 31.57 27.97
C GLY A 10 -4.86 30.21 27.28
N ALA A 11 -4.35 30.09 26.05
CA ALA A 11 -2.95 30.24 25.64
C ALA A 11 -1.99 29.15 26.19
N SER A 12 -1.32 28.49 25.25
CA SER A 12 -0.05 27.74 25.35
C SER A 12 -0.15 26.29 25.86
N ALA A 13 0.49 25.27 25.25
CA ALA A 13 1.70 25.28 24.44
C ALA A 13 1.72 24.00 23.56
N SER A 14 2.07 24.10 22.27
CA SER A 14 3.44 23.87 21.78
C SER A 14 3.82 22.39 21.64
N HIS A 15 3.71 21.85 20.42
CA HIS A 15 4.83 21.08 19.89
C HIS A 15 5.21 21.61 18.52
N ARG A 16 6.36 22.25 18.51
CA ARG A 16 7.03 22.90 17.39
C ARG A 16 7.94 21.87 16.73
N GLY A 17 8.01 21.90 15.40
CA GLY A 17 9.25 21.68 14.65
C GLY A 17 9.58 20.25 14.21
N VAL A 18 9.30 19.96 12.93
CA VAL A 18 10.31 19.40 12.02
C VAL A 18 10.18 20.16 10.71
N ASP A 19 10.94 21.24 10.59
CA ASP A 19 11.28 21.84 9.30
C ASP A 19 12.46 21.05 8.73
N GLY A 20 12.27 20.56 7.51
CA GLY A 20 13.24 19.78 6.75
C GLY A 20 12.99 20.05 5.28
N GLY A 21 13.47 21.21 4.83
CA GLY A 21 13.40 21.66 3.45
C GLY A 21 13.75 20.58 2.43
N ARG A 22 12.76 20.22 1.62
CA ARG A 22 12.94 19.70 0.27
C ARG A 22 12.00 20.49 -0.62
N GLU A 23 12.56 21.49 -1.28
CA GLU A 23 11.89 22.27 -2.31
C GLU A 23 11.53 21.31 -3.45
N ALA A 24 10.23 20.98 -3.55
CA ALA A 24 9.70 20.22 -4.67
C ALA A 24 9.69 21.15 -5.90
N PRO A 25 10.17 20.68 -7.07
CA PRO A 25 10.22 21.52 -8.27
C PRO A 25 8.83 22.04 -8.64
N PRO A 26 8.69 23.34 -8.97
CA PRO A 26 7.41 23.96 -9.25
C PRO A 26 6.94 23.53 -10.64
N GLY A 27 5.79 22.86 -10.73
CA GLY A 27 5.11 22.68 -12.02
C GLY A 27 4.30 21.40 -12.25
N ARG A 28 4.04 20.52 -11.27
CA ARG A 28 3.17 19.34 -11.50
C ARG A 28 2.33 18.87 -10.30
N ILE A 29 2.02 19.74 -9.33
CA ILE A 29 1.42 19.31 -8.05
C ILE A 29 0.15 20.06 -7.63
N GLU A 30 -0.48 20.87 -8.50
CA GLU A 30 -1.73 21.58 -8.13
C GLU A 30 -3.02 20.78 -8.34
N GLU A 31 -3.01 19.63 -9.04
CA GLU A 31 -4.23 18.85 -9.28
C GLU A 31 -4.41 17.64 -8.34
N ALA A 32 -3.44 17.38 -7.45
CA ALA A 32 -3.48 16.26 -6.50
C ALA A 32 -3.97 16.65 -5.08
N ASP A 33 -4.34 17.91 -4.81
CA ASP A 33 -4.27 18.46 -3.45
C ASP A 33 -5.60 18.66 -2.70
N PHE A 34 -6.77 18.38 -3.32
CA PHE A 34 -8.05 18.49 -2.59
C PHE A 34 -8.60 17.15 -2.09
N VAL A 35 -8.64 16.12 -2.95
CA VAL A 35 -9.18 14.80 -2.57
C VAL A 35 -8.24 14.07 -1.61
N THR A 36 -6.93 14.13 -1.86
CA THR A 36 -5.93 13.43 -1.04
C THR A 36 -5.75 14.03 0.36
N ARG A 37 -5.87 15.37 0.52
CA ARG A 37 -5.86 16.00 1.86
C ARG A 37 -7.06 15.57 2.70
N ASN A 38 -8.27 15.59 2.13
CA ASN A 38 -9.48 15.15 2.81
C ASN A 38 -9.44 13.65 3.16
N GLU A 39 -8.89 12.78 2.29
CA GLU A 39 -8.74 11.35 2.60
C GLU A 39 -7.80 11.09 3.79
N VAL A 40 -6.70 11.85 3.92
CA VAL A 40 -5.74 11.66 5.03
C VAL A 40 -6.31 12.16 6.37
N GLU A 41 -7.20 13.16 6.35
CA GLU A 41 -7.89 13.68 7.55
C GLU A 41 -9.15 12.88 7.94
N ASP A 42 -9.93 12.37 6.97
CA ASP A 42 -11.20 11.67 7.24
C ASP A 42 -11.08 10.14 7.36
N LEU A 43 -10.04 9.51 6.80
CA LEU A 43 -9.88 8.06 6.90
C LEU A 43 -9.25 7.67 8.24
N LYS A 44 -10.09 7.11 9.13
CA LYS A 44 -9.61 6.46 10.35
C LYS A 44 -8.73 5.25 10.00
N ARG A 45 -7.41 5.40 10.15
CA ARG A 45 -6.48 4.27 10.20
C ARG A 45 -6.89 3.35 11.35
N GLY A 46 -7.54 2.24 11.02
CA GLY A 46 -8.13 1.37 12.03
C GLY A 46 -8.44 -0.05 11.57
N LEU A 47 -7.97 -0.45 10.38
CA LEU A 47 -8.10 -1.85 9.98
C LEU A 47 -7.25 -2.70 10.92
N SER A 48 -7.94 -3.51 11.71
CA SER A 48 -7.32 -4.53 12.55
C SER A 48 -6.44 -5.45 11.70
N GLN A 49 -5.35 -5.94 12.28
CA GLN A 49 -4.45 -6.90 11.63
C GLN A 49 -5.19 -8.13 11.06
N ARG A 50 -6.32 -8.50 11.66
CA ARG A 50 -7.20 -9.55 11.14
C ARG A 50 -7.88 -9.19 9.82
N HIS A 51 -8.27 -7.93 9.63
CA HIS A 51 -8.88 -7.52 8.36
C HIS A 51 -7.83 -7.48 7.25
N ILE A 52 -6.61 -7.01 7.55
CA ILE A 52 -5.49 -7.05 6.60
C ILE A 52 -5.21 -8.48 6.12
N SER A 53 -5.17 -9.45 7.03
CA SER A 53 -4.90 -10.84 6.64
C SER A 53 -6.04 -11.46 5.83
N LEU A 54 -7.29 -11.12 6.14
CA LEU A 54 -8.45 -11.56 5.35
C LEU A 54 -8.44 -11.00 3.93
N ILE A 55 -8.05 -9.73 3.76
CA ILE A 55 -7.88 -9.11 2.43
C ILE A 55 -6.79 -9.84 1.64
N ALA A 56 -5.65 -10.13 2.27
CA ALA A 56 -4.56 -10.84 1.62
C ALA A 56 -4.96 -12.25 1.16
N ILE A 57 -5.67 -13.01 2.01
CA ILE A 57 -6.13 -14.37 1.68
C ILE A 57 -7.19 -14.33 0.56
N ALA A 58 -8.13 -13.39 0.61
CA ALA A 58 -9.16 -13.24 -0.41
C ALA A 58 -8.55 -12.94 -1.79
N GLY A 59 -7.53 -12.08 -1.85
CA GLY A 59 -6.78 -11.80 -3.07
C GLY A 59 -5.97 -13.00 -3.58
N ALA A 60 -5.38 -13.79 -2.68
CA ALA A 60 -4.55 -14.95 -3.04
C ALA A 60 -5.35 -16.16 -3.54
N ILE A 61 -6.53 -16.45 -2.96
CA ILE A 61 -7.31 -17.65 -3.33
C ILE A 61 -8.03 -17.44 -4.66
N GLY A 62 -8.66 -16.29 -4.89
CA GLY A 62 -9.22 -15.86 -6.18
C GLY A 62 -10.10 -16.87 -6.95
N THR A 63 -10.48 -16.50 -8.17
CA THR A 63 -11.16 -17.43 -9.10
C THR A 63 -10.17 -18.23 -9.94
N GLY A 64 -8.96 -17.72 -10.14
CA GLY A 64 -7.91 -18.35 -10.95
C GLY A 64 -7.50 -19.73 -10.44
N LEU A 65 -7.49 -19.93 -9.11
CA LEU A 65 -7.26 -21.23 -8.50
C LEU A 65 -8.30 -22.25 -8.94
N PHE A 66 -9.59 -21.89 -8.93
CA PHE A 66 -10.68 -22.78 -9.32
C PHE A 66 -10.74 -23.04 -10.84
N LEU A 67 -10.54 -22.01 -11.67
CA LEU A 67 -10.52 -22.15 -13.12
C LEU A 67 -9.33 -23.00 -13.60
N GLY A 68 -8.18 -22.86 -12.95
CA GLY A 68 -6.95 -23.59 -13.31
C GLY A 68 -6.86 -25.00 -12.72
N LEU A 69 -7.36 -25.23 -11.51
CA LEU A 69 -7.21 -26.50 -10.79
C LEU A 69 -7.80 -27.68 -11.56
N GLY A 70 -9.03 -27.54 -12.07
CA GLY A 70 -9.74 -28.64 -12.75
C GLY A 70 -8.98 -29.16 -13.97
N GLY A 71 -8.45 -28.25 -14.79
CA GLY A 71 -7.61 -28.60 -15.95
C GLY A 71 -6.27 -29.20 -15.54
N SER A 72 -5.62 -28.65 -14.50
CA SER A 72 -4.31 -29.16 -14.05
C SER A 72 -4.39 -30.59 -13.51
N ILE A 73 -5.46 -30.92 -12.77
CA ILE A 73 -5.65 -32.25 -12.20
C ILE A 73 -5.98 -33.27 -13.29
N ALA A 74 -6.82 -32.88 -14.26
CA ALA A 74 -7.22 -33.77 -15.37
C ALA A 74 -6.05 -34.10 -16.31
N THR A 75 -5.12 -33.15 -16.53
CA THR A 75 -4.01 -33.30 -17.48
C THR A 75 -2.73 -33.84 -16.86
N ALA A 76 -2.36 -33.39 -15.65
CA ALA A 76 -1.12 -33.78 -14.98
C ALA A 76 -1.28 -34.96 -14.01
N GLY A 77 -2.53 -35.35 -13.69
CA GLY A 77 -2.83 -36.31 -12.63
C GLY A 77 -2.61 -35.71 -11.22
N PRO A 78 -3.09 -36.38 -10.16
CA PRO A 78 -3.11 -35.82 -8.80
C PRO A 78 -1.71 -35.57 -8.23
N LEU A 79 -0.75 -36.44 -8.55
CA LEU A 79 0.64 -36.28 -8.10
C LEU A 79 1.37 -35.18 -8.90
N GLY A 80 1.11 -35.08 -10.21
CA GLY A 80 1.69 -34.06 -11.07
C GLY A 80 1.19 -32.66 -10.75
N SER A 81 -0.11 -32.49 -10.47
CA SER A 81 -0.67 -31.20 -10.04
C SER A 81 -0.11 -30.73 -8.70
N LEU A 82 0.12 -31.65 -7.75
CA LEU A 82 0.69 -31.32 -6.44
C LEU A 82 2.14 -30.85 -6.56
N LEU A 83 2.97 -31.58 -7.31
CA LEU A 83 4.37 -31.19 -7.54
C LEU A 83 4.47 -29.88 -8.31
N GLY A 84 3.61 -29.67 -9.32
CA GLY A 84 3.52 -28.41 -10.05
C GLY A 84 3.21 -27.24 -9.11
N TYR A 85 2.16 -27.34 -8.30
CA TYR A 85 1.80 -26.30 -7.33
C TYR A 85 2.90 -26.07 -6.28
N ALA A 86 3.62 -27.12 -5.85
CA ALA A 86 4.73 -26.98 -4.92
C ALA A 86 5.90 -26.19 -5.53
N VAL A 87 6.30 -26.50 -6.77
CA VAL A 87 7.39 -25.80 -7.46
C VAL A 87 7.04 -24.33 -7.71
N ILE A 88 5.85 -24.06 -8.26
CA ILE A 88 5.39 -22.68 -8.46
C ILE A 88 5.25 -21.96 -7.11
N GLY A 89 4.73 -22.65 -6.10
CA GLY A 89 4.60 -22.10 -4.75
C GLY A 89 5.93 -21.66 -4.13
N ILE A 90 7.00 -22.41 -4.35
CA ILE A 90 8.36 -22.02 -3.91
C ILE A 90 8.82 -20.76 -4.63
N ILE A 91 8.66 -20.68 -5.96
CA ILE A 91 9.04 -19.50 -6.75
C ILE A 91 8.28 -18.27 -6.25
N VAL A 92 6.96 -18.37 -6.07
CA VAL A 92 6.12 -17.28 -5.58
C VAL A 92 6.51 -16.89 -4.14
N CYS A 93 6.83 -17.86 -3.29
CA CYS A 93 7.31 -17.60 -1.93
C CYS A 93 8.60 -16.75 -1.92
N CYS A 94 9.57 -17.09 -2.78
CA CYS A 94 10.78 -16.29 -2.94
C CYS A 94 10.48 -14.85 -3.38
N VAL A 95 9.55 -14.67 -4.33
CA VAL A 95 9.12 -13.34 -4.80
C VAL A 95 8.46 -12.55 -3.67
N GLN A 96 7.56 -13.16 -2.89
CA GLN A 96 6.90 -12.48 -1.78
C GLN A 96 7.87 -12.10 -0.65
N PHE A 97 8.89 -12.92 -0.39
CA PHE A 97 9.95 -12.55 0.57
C PHE A 97 10.79 -11.37 0.08
N ALA A 98 11.18 -11.36 -1.20
CA ALA A 98 11.90 -10.23 -1.78
C ALA A 98 11.06 -8.93 -1.74
N LEU A 99 9.76 -9.02 -2.07
CA LEU A 99 8.83 -7.90 -1.96
C LEU A 99 8.65 -7.44 -0.51
N GLY A 100 8.61 -8.39 0.44
CA GLY A 100 8.51 -8.09 1.87
C GLY A 100 9.70 -7.29 2.40
N GLU A 101 10.92 -7.67 2.02
CA GLU A 101 12.15 -6.92 2.35
C GLU A 101 12.11 -5.50 1.77
N VAL A 102 11.69 -5.38 0.51
CA VAL A 102 11.56 -4.08 -0.18
C VAL A 102 10.50 -3.18 0.48
N THR A 103 9.34 -3.73 0.86
CA THR A 103 8.29 -3.00 1.57
C THR A 103 8.69 -2.61 3.00
N ALA A 104 9.52 -3.41 3.67
CA ALA A 104 10.04 -3.07 4.99
C ALA A 104 11.04 -1.90 4.93
N LEU A 105 11.87 -1.82 3.88
CA LEU A 105 12.84 -0.74 3.67
C LEU A 105 12.17 0.58 3.26
N LEU A 106 11.15 0.52 2.41
CA LEU A 106 10.41 1.69 1.92
C LEU A 106 8.91 1.48 2.16
N PRO A 107 8.39 1.76 3.38
CA PRO A 107 6.98 1.57 3.70
C PRO A 107 6.13 2.69 3.09
N VAL A 108 5.93 2.64 1.78
CA VAL A 108 5.05 3.53 1.03
C VAL A 108 3.64 2.92 0.97
N THR A 109 2.62 3.74 1.21
CA THR A 109 1.21 3.31 1.09
C THR A 109 0.83 3.33 -0.39
N SER A 110 1.36 2.40 -1.17
CA SER A 110 1.21 2.38 -2.63
C SER A 110 1.36 0.97 -3.21
N SER A 111 0.85 0.79 -4.43
CA SER A 111 1.00 -0.46 -5.20
C SER A 111 2.47 -0.87 -5.39
N PHE A 112 2.72 -2.14 -5.69
CA PHE A 112 4.04 -2.69 -6.06
C PHE A 112 4.71 -1.89 -7.18
N VAL A 113 3.92 -1.25 -8.05
CA VAL A 113 4.37 -0.34 -9.12
C VAL A 113 5.27 0.78 -8.58
N ARG A 114 4.93 1.37 -7.42
CA ARG A 114 5.73 2.47 -6.85
C ARG A 114 7.11 2.01 -6.36
N HIS A 115 7.23 0.75 -5.95
CA HIS A 115 8.52 0.17 -5.59
C HIS A 115 9.39 -0.01 -6.85
N ALA A 116 8.79 -0.33 -8.00
CA ALA A 116 9.49 -0.42 -9.29
C ALA A 116 9.95 0.95 -9.82
N GLU A 117 9.11 1.99 -9.70
CA GLU A 117 9.48 3.37 -10.06
C GLU A 117 10.69 3.88 -9.28
N PHE A 118 10.81 3.49 -8.01
CA PHE A 118 11.84 4.01 -7.12
C PHE A 118 13.16 3.22 -7.18
N LEU A 119 13.10 1.91 -7.43
CA LEU A 119 14.28 1.03 -7.42
C LEU A 119 14.89 0.81 -8.81
N ILE A 120 14.11 0.93 -9.88
CA ILE A 120 14.58 0.68 -11.25
C ILE A 120 14.68 2.02 -11.99
N ASP A 121 13.54 2.56 -12.38
CA ASP A 121 13.41 3.81 -13.13
C ASP A 121 11.92 4.20 -13.18
N PRO A 122 11.55 5.50 -13.21
CA PRO A 122 10.16 5.91 -13.35
C PRO A 122 9.44 5.34 -14.58
N ALA A 123 10.15 4.98 -15.66
CA ALA A 123 9.54 4.32 -16.81
C ALA A 123 9.13 2.87 -16.53
N ALA A 124 9.79 2.18 -15.60
CA ALA A 124 9.48 0.80 -15.22
C ALA A 124 8.17 0.65 -14.46
N GLY A 125 7.62 1.74 -13.90
CA GLY A 125 6.29 1.76 -13.31
C GLY A 125 5.15 1.93 -14.33
N PHE A 126 5.45 2.38 -15.55
CA PHE A 126 4.46 2.62 -16.60
C PHE A 126 4.30 1.45 -17.57
N ALA A 127 5.38 0.68 -17.78
CA ALA A 127 5.44 -0.48 -18.68
C ALA A 127 4.76 -1.73 -18.12
#